data_AF-A0A8X6L3R9-F1
#
_entry.id   AF-A0A8X6L3R9-F1
#
_cell.length_a   1.000
_cell.length_b   1.000
_cell.length_c   1.000
_cell.angle_alpha   90.00
_cell.angle_beta   90.00
_cell.angle_gamma   90.00
#
_symmetry.space_group_name_H-M   'P 1'
#
loop_
_entity.id
_entity.type
_entity.pdbx_description
1 polymer ?
#
loop_
_entity_poly.entity_id
_entity_poly.type
_entity_poly.pdbx_seq_one_letter_code
_entity_poly.pdbx_strand_id
1 'polypeptide(L)'
;MTQKQQVIHEANYLLKDLSKKENIFMAGFWAVVLNRINGVNKSLQTKSTELQTSINLLDFSNLQREMFYEFERKENEEIDSQYTEECKRMRIRKRHYDDGDAKNVVFQGNEKLKIETYRFILDNLYEELSRRLEAYCKIFFLFGFLVDFPLRKDSEIKTNCPSIY
;
A
#
# COMPACT_ATOMS: atom_id res chain seq x y z
N MET A 1 43.33 10.35 -1.68
CA MET A 1 42.98 9.10 -2.37
C MET A 1 42.04 9.45 -3.52
N THR A 2 42.42 9.15 -4.75
CA THR A 2 41.59 9.45 -5.94
C THR A 2 40.76 8.21 -6.26
N GLN A 3 39.42 8.33 -6.21
CA GLN A 3 38.53 7.21 -6.58
C GLN A 3 38.68 6.87 -8.06
N LYS A 4 38.50 5.59 -8.41
CA LYS A 4 38.51 5.13 -9.81
C LYS A 4 37.37 5.80 -10.58
N GLN A 5 37.65 6.25 -11.80
CA GLN A 5 36.70 6.97 -12.64
C GLN A 5 35.42 6.17 -12.93
N GLN A 6 35.50 4.84 -12.99
CA GLN A 6 34.34 3.95 -13.09
C GLN A 6 33.39 4.07 -11.89
N VAL A 7 33.93 4.13 -10.67
CA VAL A 7 33.14 4.25 -9.43
C VAL A 7 32.41 5.59 -9.40
N ILE A 8 33.07 6.66 -9.84
CA ILE A 8 32.46 8.00 -9.94
C ILE A 8 31.31 7.97 -10.96
N HIS A 9 31.51 7.34 -12.11
CA HIS A 9 30.48 7.24 -13.13
C HIS A 9 29.28 6.43 -12.66
N GLU A 10 29.51 5.28 -12.01
CA GLU A 10 28.46 4.43 -11.43
C GLU A 10 27.66 5.17 -10.35
N ALA A 11 28.35 5.85 -9.43
CA ALA A 11 27.70 6.64 -8.38
C ALA A 11 26.83 7.76 -8.96
N ASN A 12 27.32 8.49 -9.98
CA ASN A 12 26.54 9.54 -10.64
C ASN A 12 25.32 8.98 -11.39
N TYR A 13 25.45 7.80 -12.00
CA TYR A 13 24.33 7.14 -12.65
C TYR A 13 23.26 6.73 -11.65
N LEU A 14 23.65 6.12 -10.53
CA LEU A 14 22.72 5.75 -9.46
C LEU A 14 22.03 6.97 -8.85
N LEU A 15 22.77 8.05 -8.61
CA LEU A 15 22.19 9.30 -8.12
C LEU A 15 21.12 9.80 -9.08
N LYS A 16 21.42 9.86 -10.38
CA LYS A 16 20.46 10.28 -11.41
C LYS A 16 19.23 9.38 -11.45
N ASP A 17 19.41 8.07 -11.28
CA ASP A 17 18.30 7.13 -11.24
C ASP A 17 17.43 7.33 -10.00
N LEU A 18 18.03 7.44 -8.80
CA LEU A 18 17.32 7.67 -7.54
C LEU A 18 16.64 9.05 -7.48
N SER A 19 17.19 10.06 -8.15
CA SER A 19 16.61 11.40 -8.26
C SER A 19 15.45 11.51 -9.26
N LYS A 20 15.06 10.41 -9.92
CA LYS A 20 13.82 10.38 -10.71
C LYS A 20 12.61 10.62 -9.83
N LYS A 21 11.65 11.37 -10.36
CA LYS A 21 10.42 11.71 -9.64
C LYS A 21 9.63 10.48 -9.21
N GLU A 22 9.62 9.42 -10.02
CA GLU A 22 9.00 8.15 -9.62
C GLU A 22 9.65 7.54 -8.36
N ASN A 23 10.98 7.61 -8.24
CA ASN A 23 11.70 7.01 -7.12
C ASN A 23 11.54 7.82 -5.84
N ILE A 24 11.58 9.15 -5.94
CA ILE A 24 11.30 10.06 -4.82
C ILE A 24 9.87 9.82 -4.31
N PHE A 25 8.90 9.76 -5.22
CA PHE A 25 7.51 9.45 -4.92
C PHE A 25 7.35 8.13 -4.19
N MET A 26 7.92 7.08 -4.75
CA MET A 26 7.81 5.75 -4.17
C MET A 26 8.48 5.67 -2.80
N ALA A 27 9.59 6.37 -2.57
CA ALA A 27 10.24 6.42 -1.26
C ALA A 27 9.34 7.10 -0.21
N GLY A 28 8.76 8.25 -0.54
CA GLY A 28 7.83 8.97 0.35
C GLY A 28 6.60 8.13 0.68
N PHE A 29 5.95 7.57 -0.34
CA PHE A 29 4.81 6.68 -0.18
C PHE A 29 5.12 5.45 0.70
N TRP A 30 6.19 4.72 0.40
CA TRP A 30 6.56 3.54 1.17
C TRP A 30 6.91 3.87 2.62
N ALA A 31 7.54 5.01 2.88
CA ALA A 31 7.81 5.44 4.25
C ALA A 31 6.52 5.56 5.07
N VAL A 32 5.45 6.13 4.50
CA VAL A 32 4.15 6.24 5.18
C VAL A 32 3.52 4.86 5.41
N VAL A 33 3.46 4.03 4.36
CA VAL A 33 2.87 2.68 4.44
C VAL A 33 3.59 1.81 5.46
N LEU A 34 4.92 1.74 5.40
CA LEU A 34 5.73 0.91 6.30
C LEU A 34 5.64 1.40 7.74
N ASN A 35 5.64 2.71 7.98
CA ASN A 35 5.48 3.26 9.32
C ASN A 35 4.12 2.88 9.93
N ARG A 36 3.04 2.96 9.13
CA ARG A 36 1.70 2.57 9.59
C ARG A 36 1.61 1.08 9.92
N ILE A 37 2.11 0.22 9.02
CA ILE A 37 2.15 -1.22 9.23
C ILE A 37 2.98 -1.58 10.47
N ASN A 38 4.15 -0.96 10.64
CA ASN A 38 5.00 -1.15 11.81
C ASN A 38 4.29 -0.74 13.10
N GLY A 39 3.60 0.41 13.10
CA GLY A 39 2.80 0.86 14.24
C GLY A 39 1.73 -0.15 14.65
N VAL A 40 1.03 -0.72 13.67
CA VAL A 40 0.04 -1.78 13.93
C VAL A 40 0.68 -3.09 14.37
N ASN A 41 1.77 -3.51 13.76
CA ASN A 41 2.50 -4.71 14.21
C ASN A 41 2.95 -4.59 15.66
N LYS A 42 3.46 -3.42 16.08
CA LYS A 42 3.80 -3.13 17.47
C LYS A 42 2.57 -3.18 18.37
N SER A 43 1.44 -2.63 17.92
CA SER A 43 0.17 -2.73 18.66
C SER A 43 -0.23 -4.19 18.85
N LEU A 44 -0.27 -5.00 17.78
CA LEU A 44 -0.63 -6.42 17.83
C LEU A 44 0.27 -7.25 18.75
N GLN A 45 1.54 -6.85 18.92
CA GLN A 45 2.47 -7.51 19.83
C GLN A 45 2.24 -7.13 21.31
N THR A 46 1.42 -6.12 21.59
CA THR A 46 0.90 -5.85 22.93
C THR A 46 -0.32 -6.72 23.21
N LYS A 47 -0.46 -7.22 24.44
CA LYS A 47 -1.36 -8.31 24.84
C LYS A 47 -2.87 -8.07 24.66
N SER A 48 -3.34 -7.00 24.00
CA SER A 48 -4.74 -6.59 24.04
C SER A 48 -5.38 -6.09 22.74
N THR A 49 -4.69 -5.96 21.60
CA THR A 49 -5.30 -5.30 20.42
C THR A 49 -5.86 -6.24 19.36
N GLU A 50 -7.09 -6.66 19.64
CA GLU A 50 -8.33 -6.63 18.83
C GLU A 50 -8.28 -6.40 17.30
N LEU A 51 -9.18 -7.14 16.63
CA LEU A 51 -9.68 -6.99 15.24
C LEU A 51 -9.81 -5.53 14.77
N GLN A 52 -10.14 -4.60 15.67
CA GLN A 52 -10.24 -3.17 15.41
C GLN A 52 -8.95 -2.58 14.79
N THR A 53 -7.78 -3.07 15.19
CA THR A 53 -6.50 -2.60 14.64
C THR A 53 -6.34 -2.96 13.15
N SER A 54 -6.87 -4.12 12.76
CA SER A 54 -6.86 -4.58 11.37
C SER A 54 -7.86 -3.79 10.51
N ILE A 55 -9.04 -3.47 11.06
CA ILE A 55 -10.02 -2.57 10.41
C ILE A 55 -9.40 -1.19 10.16
N ASN A 56 -8.72 -0.63 11.17
CA ASN A 56 -8.05 0.67 11.07
C ASN A 56 -6.88 0.70 10.05
N LEU A 57 -6.32 -0.45 9.66
CA LEU A 57 -5.36 -0.55 8.54
C LEU A 57 -6.04 -0.57 7.18
N LEU A 58 -7.21 -1.21 7.10
CA LEU A 58 -8.01 -1.26 5.89
C LEU A 58 -8.49 0.16 5.52
N ASP A 59 -9.03 0.88 6.51
CA ASP A 59 -9.47 2.27 6.36
C ASP A 59 -8.32 3.20 5.97
N PHE A 60 -7.14 2.98 6.58
CA PHE A 60 -5.94 3.70 6.19
C PHE A 60 -5.58 3.47 4.70
N SER A 61 -5.65 2.23 4.22
CA SER A 61 -5.32 1.90 2.82
C SER A 61 -6.28 2.57 1.84
N ASN A 62 -7.57 2.66 2.20
CA ASN A 62 -8.56 3.41 1.43
C ASN A 62 -8.28 4.92 1.42
N LEU A 63 -7.94 5.50 2.57
CA LEU A 63 -7.56 6.91 2.68
C LEU A 63 -6.34 7.25 1.84
N GLN A 64 -5.37 6.33 1.73
CA GLN A 64 -4.20 6.56 0.87
C GLN A 64 -4.60 6.73 -0.60
N ARG A 65 -5.66 6.09 -1.10
CA ARG A 65 -6.03 6.18 -2.53
C ARG A 65 -6.25 7.62 -3.03
N GLU A 66 -6.72 8.51 -2.15
CA GLU A 66 -6.98 9.92 -2.47
C GLU A 66 -5.74 10.81 -2.29
N MET A 67 -4.66 10.30 -1.71
CA MET A 67 -3.47 11.08 -1.34
C MET A 67 -2.43 11.21 -2.47
N PHE A 68 -2.66 10.62 -3.65
CA PHE A 68 -1.66 10.61 -4.73
C PHE A 68 -1.15 12.02 -5.09
N TYR A 69 -2.06 12.96 -5.34
CA TYR A 69 -1.67 14.33 -5.72
C TYR A 69 -1.07 15.12 -4.56
N GLU A 70 -1.36 14.74 -3.31
CA GLU A 70 -0.78 15.35 -2.12
C GLU A 70 0.70 14.96 -1.96
N PHE A 71 1.03 13.68 -2.21
CA PHE A 71 2.42 13.23 -2.29
C PHE A 71 3.16 13.94 -3.43
N GLU A 72 2.55 13.98 -4.63
CA GLU A 72 3.16 14.65 -5.79
C GLU A 72 3.40 16.15 -5.54
N ARG A 73 2.46 16.84 -4.89
CA ARG A 73 2.61 18.26 -4.54
C ARG A 73 3.75 18.49 -3.58
N LYS A 74 3.80 17.71 -2.48
CA LYS A 74 4.84 17.85 -1.46
C LYS A 74 6.24 17.66 -2.04
N GLU A 75 6.38 16.75 -2.99
CA GLU A 75 7.65 16.48 -3.65
C GLU A 75 8.06 17.59 -4.61
N ASN A 76 7.12 18.17 -5.35
CA ASN A 76 7.38 19.30 -6.25
C ASN A 76 7.81 20.57 -5.51
N GLU A 77 7.42 20.72 -4.24
CA GLU A 77 7.88 21.82 -3.38
C GLU A 77 9.33 21.62 -2.93
N GLU A 78 9.79 20.37 -2.79
CA GLU A 78 11.12 20.04 -2.27
C GLU A 78 12.18 19.81 -3.37
N ILE A 79 11.78 19.30 -4.55
CA ILE A 79 12.72 18.86 -5.61
C ILE A 79 12.18 19.17 -7.01
N ASP A 80 12.95 19.91 -7.80
CA ASP A 80 12.73 20.10 -9.25
C ASP A 80 13.19 18.84 -10.02
N SER A 81 12.28 17.86 -10.13
CA SER A 81 12.53 16.58 -10.80
C SER A 81 11.46 16.29 -11.86
N GLN A 82 11.84 15.56 -12.91
CA GLN A 82 10.96 15.20 -14.03
C GLN A 82 10.65 13.70 -14.04
N TYR A 83 9.49 13.34 -14.62
CA TYR A 83 9.15 11.94 -14.84
C TYR A 83 10.00 11.33 -15.96
N THR A 84 10.30 10.05 -15.83
CA THR A 84 11.15 9.31 -16.78
C THR A 84 10.58 9.31 -18.20
N GLU A 85 9.25 9.30 -18.34
CA GLU A 85 8.58 9.27 -19.64
C GLU A 85 8.36 10.66 -20.26
N GLU A 86 8.41 11.76 -19.48
CA GLU A 86 8.42 13.13 -20.03
C GLU A 86 9.70 13.39 -20.85
N CYS A 87 10.79 12.69 -20.51
CA CYS A 87 12.07 12.76 -21.19
C CYS A 87 12.21 11.81 -22.39
N LYS A 88 11.21 10.97 -22.70
CA LYS A 88 11.30 9.94 -23.76
C LYS A 88 10.44 10.27 -24.97
N ARG A 89 11.01 10.05 -26.17
CA ARG A 89 10.30 10.24 -27.44
C ARG A 89 9.18 9.21 -27.59
N MET A 90 7.94 9.68 -27.77
CA MET A 90 6.82 8.81 -28.10
C MET A 90 6.97 8.15 -29.46
N ARG A 91 6.82 6.82 -29.51
CA ARG A 91 6.72 6.07 -30.76
C ARG A 91 5.26 6.00 -31.21
N ILE A 92 4.91 6.71 -32.26
CA ILE A 92 3.58 6.64 -32.89
C ILE A 92 3.50 5.35 -33.73
N ARG A 93 2.53 4.47 -33.43
CA ARG A 93 2.26 3.27 -34.24
C ARG A 93 1.68 3.68 -35.61
N LYS A 94 2.13 3.02 -36.68
CA LYS A 94 1.48 3.12 -38.00
C LYS A 94 0.12 2.42 -37.92
N ARG A 95 -0.97 3.16 -38.19
CA ARG A 95 -2.34 2.60 -38.23
C ARG A 95 -2.58 1.89 -39.56
N HIS A 96 -3.29 0.76 -39.52
CA HIS A 96 -3.84 0.09 -40.70
C HIS A 96 -5.27 0.56 -40.96
N TYR A 97 -5.78 0.37 -42.18
CA TYR A 97 -7.12 0.83 -42.58
C TYR A 97 -8.23 0.23 -41.69
N ASP A 98 -8.02 -0.99 -41.18
CA ASP A 98 -8.98 -1.73 -40.35
C ASP A 98 -8.85 -1.47 -38.84
N ASP A 99 -7.89 -0.66 -38.38
CA ASP A 99 -7.63 -0.45 -36.94
C ASP A 99 -8.75 0.36 -36.22
N GLY A 100 -9.75 0.87 -36.95
CA GLY A 100 -10.82 1.73 -36.40
C GLY A 100 -10.29 3.07 -35.86
N ASP A 101 -11.17 3.89 -35.26
CA ASP A 101 -10.79 5.21 -34.74
C ASP A 101 -10.47 5.23 -33.23
N ALA A 102 -10.19 4.05 -32.65
CA ALA A 102 -9.82 3.96 -31.24
C ALA A 102 -8.48 4.67 -31.00
N LYS A 103 -8.45 5.60 -30.02
CA LYS A 103 -7.22 6.21 -29.55
C LYS A 103 -6.44 5.20 -28.71
N ASN A 104 -5.14 5.06 -28.98
CA ASN A 104 -4.26 4.32 -28.09
C ASN A 104 -4.20 5.06 -26.74
N VAL A 105 -4.66 4.42 -25.67
CA VAL A 105 -4.50 4.94 -24.32
C VAL A 105 -3.06 4.66 -23.90
N VAL A 106 -2.22 5.70 -23.93
CA VAL A 106 -0.84 5.63 -23.42
C VAL A 106 -0.77 6.55 -22.23
N PHE A 107 -0.63 5.97 -21.04
CA PHE A 107 -0.41 6.74 -19.81
C PHE A 107 1.03 7.26 -19.78
N GLN A 108 1.21 8.49 -19.32
CA GLN A 108 2.52 9.17 -19.26
C GLN A 108 2.70 9.89 -17.94
N GLY A 109 3.97 10.08 -17.56
CA GLY A 109 4.34 10.82 -16.36
C GLY A 109 3.63 10.31 -15.10
N ASN A 110 2.98 11.23 -14.39
CA ASN A 110 2.26 10.94 -13.16
C ASN A 110 1.10 9.96 -13.33
N GLU A 111 0.33 10.02 -14.42
CA GLU A 111 -0.80 9.12 -14.65
C GLU A 111 -0.35 7.67 -14.82
N LYS A 112 0.82 7.46 -15.45
CA LYS A 112 1.41 6.12 -15.55
C LYS A 112 1.79 5.59 -14.17
N LEU A 113 2.53 6.38 -13.38
CA LEU A 113 2.91 5.99 -12.02
C LEU A 113 1.68 5.74 -11.14
N LYS A 114 0.66 6.59 -11.25
CA LYS A 114 -0.60 6.50 -10.51
C LYS A 114 -1.34 5.22 -10.82
N ILE A 115 -1.55 4.92 -12.09
CA ILE A 115 -2.41 3.81 -12.53
C ILE A 115 -1.66 2.48 -12.45
N GLU A 116 -0.46 2.40 -13.00
CA GLU A 116 0.27 1.13 -13.15
C GLU A 116 0.95 0.68 -11.86
N THR A 117 1.38 1.63 -11.01
CA THR A 117 2.19 1.31 -9.82
C THR A 117 1.44 1.61 -8.53
N TYR A 118 1.05 2.88 -8.32
CA TYR A 118 0.52 3.33 -7.03
C TYR A 118 -0.81 2.67 -6.68
N ARG A 119 -1.79 2.73 -7.60
CA ARG A 119 -3.09 2.08 -7.43
C ARG A 119 -2.93 0.58 -7.27
N PHE A 120 -2.09 -0.04 -8.10
CA PHE A 120 -1.82 -1.47 -8.03
C PHE A 120 -1.29 -1.88 -6.65
N ILE A 121 -0.34 -1.14 -6.07
CA ILE A 121 0.19 -1.45 -4.73
C ILE A 121 -0.91 -1.33 -3.66
N LEU A 122 -1.73 -0.27 -3.72
CA LEU A 122 -2.84 -0.09 -2.78
C LEU A 122 -3.89 -1.19 -2.89
N ASP A 123 -4.21 -1.62 -4.11
CA ASP A 123 -5.16 -2.70 -4.37
C ASP A 123 -4.67 -4.02 -3.76
N ASN A 124 -3.40 -4.37 -4.01
CA ASN A 124 -2.78 -5.56 -3.41
C ASN A 124 -2.73 -5.47 -1.88
N LEU A 125 -2.36 -4.31 -1.34
CA LEU A 125 -2.30 -4.11 0.11
C LEU A 125 -3.68 -4.30 0.75
N TYR A 126 -4.72 -3.74 0.13
CA TYR A 126 -6.10 -3.88 0.58
C TYR A 126 -6.55 -5.34 0.55
N GLU A 127 -6.29 -6.06 -0.54
CA GLU A 127 -6.66 -7.46 -0.70
C GLU A 127 -5.99 -8.35 0.36
N GLU A 128 -4.68 -8.17 0.56
CA GLU A 128 -3.91 -8.94 1.53
C GLU A 128 -4.33 -8.65 2.98
N LEU A 129 -4.61 -7.38 3.32
CA LEU A 129 -5.13 -7.01 4.63
C LEU A 129 -6.55 -7.55 4.86
N SER A 130 -7.42 -7.50 3.84
CA SER A 130 -8.77 -8.05 3.90
C SER A 130 -8.75 -9.56 4.13
N ARG A 131 -7.90 -10.29 3.40
CA ARG A 131 -7.71 -11.73 3.56
C ARG A 131 -7.25 -12.09 4.97
N ARG A 132 -6.32 -11.31 5.52
CA ARG A 132 -5.82 -11.50 6.89
C ARG A 132 -6.89 -11.21 7.95
N LEU A 133 -7.67 -10.15 7.76
CA LEU A 133 -8.80 -9.82 8.64
C LEU A 133 -9.84 -10.94 8.64
N GLU A 134 -10.19 -11.49 7.47
CA GLU A 134 -11.12 -12.60 7.37
C GLU A 134 -10.65 -13.84 8.14
N ALA A 135 -9.35 -14.17 8.05
CA ALA A 135 -8.76 -15.26 8.82
C ALA A 135 -8.88 -15.02 10.34
N TYR A 136 -8.67 -13.78 10.80
CA TYR A 136 -8.86 -13.42 12.21
C TYR A 136 -10.32 -13.51 12.64
N CYS A 137 -11.26 -13.08 11.80
CA CYS A 137 -12.69 -13.26 12.06
C CYS A 137 -13.08 -14.74 12.20
N LYS A 138 -12.54 -15.63 11.36
CA LYS A 138 -12.78 -17.08 11.45
C LYS A 138 -12.28 -17.66 12.78
N ILE A 139 -11.07 -17.30 13.20
CA ILE A 139 -10.52 -17.74 14.49
C ILE A 139 -11.36 -17.20 15.65
N PHE A 140 -11.74 -15.91 15.59
CA PHE A 140 -12.61 -15.30 16.59
C PHE A 140 -13.99 -15.97 16.64
N PHE A 141 -14.56 -16.39 15.51
CA PHE A 141 -15.82 -17.12 15.52
C PHE A 141 -15.73 -18.47 16.22
N LEU A 142 -14.61 -19.20 16.06
CA LEU A 142 -14.40 -20.51 16.67
C LEU A 142 -14.05 -20.42 18.17
N PHE A 143 -13.24 -19.43 18.55
CA PHE A 143 -12.63 -19.35 19.89
C PHE A 143 -12.99 -18.08 20.66
N GLY A 144 -13.79 -17.19 20.09
CA GLY A 144 -14.21 -15.93 20.72
C GLY A 144 -14.95 -16.15 22.02
N PHE A 145 -15.61 -17.31 22.16
CA PHE A 145 -16.21 -17.71 23.43
C PHE A 145 -15.20 -17.72 24.59
N LEU A 146 -13.89 -17.98 24.37
CA LEU A 146 -12.87 -17.93 25.42
C LEU A 146 -12.62 -16.49 25.93
N VAL A 147 -12.89 -15.50 25.09
CA VAL A 147 -12.81 -14.07 25.42
C VAL A 147 -14.12 -13.61 26.08
N ASP A 148 -15.26 -14.15 25.64
CA ASP A 148 -16.58 -13.81 26.17
C ASP A 148 -16.88 -14.51 27.51
N PHE A 149 -16.32 -15.69 27.77
CA PHE A 149 -16.62 -16.51 28.95
C PHE A 149 -16.33 -15.80 30.28
N PRO A 150 -15.16 -15.14 30.47
CA PRO A 150 -14.85 -14.41 31.68
C PRO A 150 -15.72 -13.15 31.89
N LEU A 151 -16.38 -12.66 30.84
CA LEU A 151 -17.23 -11.46 30.87
C LEU A 151 -18.70 -11.78 31.14
N ARG A 152 -19.12 -13.05 30.98
CA ARG A 152 -20.47 -13.51 31.30
C ARG A 152 -20.63 -13.76 32.79
N LYS A 153 -21.77 -13.35 33.35
CA LYS A 153 -22.12 -13.64 34.75
C LYS A 153 -22.49 -15.12 34.91
N ASP A 154 -22.14 -15.73 36.04
CA ASP A 154 -22.46 -17.12 36.39
C ASP A 154 -23.93 -17.52 36.20
N SER A 155 -24.86 -16.55 36.32
CA SER A 155 -26.30 -16.75 36.09
C SER A 155 -26.66 -17.10 34.65
N GLU A 156 -25.90 -16.61 33.66
CA GLU A 156 -26.12 -16.88 32.23
C GLU A 156 -25.47 -18.19 31.76
N ILE A 157 -24.42 -18.63 32.45
CA ILE A 157 -23.72 -19.89 32.15
C ILE A 157 -24.56 -21.09 32.63
N LYS A 158 -25.23 -20.96 33.79
CA LYS A 158 -26.08 -22.02 34.36
C LYS A 158 -27.37 -22.29 33.59
N THR A 159 -27.91 -21.31 32.86
CA THR A 159 -29.15 -21.46 32.09
C THR A 159 -28.93 -22.15 30.75
N ASN A 160 -27.72 -22.10 30.20
CA ASN A 160 -27.36 -22.71 28.92
C ASN A 160 -26.66 -24.07 29.04
N CYS A 161 -26.50 -24.61 30.24
CA CYS A 161 -26.01 -25.97 30.45
C CYS A 161 -27.22 -26.92 30.33
N PRO A 162 -27.38 -27.69 29.23
CA PRO A 162 -28.45 -28.67 29.16
C PRO A 162 -28.19 -29.68 30.28
N SER A 163 -29.17 -29.91 31.16
CA SER A 163 -29.09 -31.01 32.12
C SER A 163 -28.98 -32.30 31.30
N ILE A 164 -27.76 -32.84 31.23
CA ILE A 164 -27.53 -34.18 30.71
C ILE A 164 -28.12 -35.13 31.76
N TYR A 165 -29.36 -35.56 31.53
CA TYR A 165 -30.00 -36.69 32.19
C TYR A 165 -29.66 -37.97 31.43
#